data_AF-A0A352RRP3-F1
#
_entry.id   AF-A0A352RRP3-F1
#
_cell.length_a   1.000
_cell.length_b   1.000
_cell.length_c   1.000
_cell.angle_alpha   90.00
_cell.angle_beta   90.00
_cell.angle_gamma   90.00
#
_symmetry.space_group_name_H-M   'P 1'
#
loop_
_entity.id
_entity.type
_entity.pdbx_description
1 polymer ?
#
loop_
_entity_poly.entity_id
_entity_poly.type
_entity_poly.pdbx_seq_one_letter_code
_entity_poly.pdbx_strand_id
1 'polypeptide(L)' 'EMERRYKLMSKLGVRNLAGYNKKIDEAAAREEKIPNPFSLTPDAPEPLDRLPTIVIVIDELADLM' A
#
# COMPACT_ATOMS: atom_id res chain seq x y z
N GLU A 1 2.56 3.65 -9.36
CA GLU A 1 1.80 3.48 -8.10
C GLU A 1 0.94 2.22 -8.06
N MET A 2 0.05 1.98 -9.04
CA MET A 2 -0.81 0.79 -9.07
C MET A 2 -0.03 -0.54 -8.92
N GLU A 3 1.01 -0.76 -9.72
CA GLU A 3 1.83 -1.97 -9.66
C GLU A 3 2.51 -2.16 -8.29
N ARG A 4 3.02 -1.07 -7.70
CA ARG A 4 3.63 -1.09 -6.37
C ARG A 4 2.62 -1.55 -5.32
N ARG A 5 1.39 -1.03 -5.37
CA ARG A 5 0.31 -1.45 -4.46
C ARG A 5 -0.09 -2.91 -4.67
N TYR A 6 -0.17 -3.37 -5.92
CA TYR A 6 -0.44 -4.78 -6.20
C TYR A 6 0.64 -5.71 -5.65
N LYS A 7 1.93 -5.35 -5.79
CA LYS A 7 3.04 -6.13 -5.23
C LYS A 7 2.95 -6.20 -3.70
N LEU A 8 2.67 -5.08 -3.02
CA LEU A 8 2.50 -5.04 -1.56
C LEU A 8 1.30 -5.89 -1.11
N MET A 9 0.15 -5.75 -1.77
CA MET A 9 -1.06 -6.52 -1.45
C MET A 9 -0.85 -8.02 -1.65
N SER A 10 -0.23 -8.42 -2.77
CA SER A 10 0.12 -9.82 -3.05
C SER A 10 1.05 -10.39 -1.98
N LYS A 11 2.11 -9.66 -1.61
CA LYS A 11 3.08 -10.09 -0.60
C LYS A 11 2.45 -10.20 0.80
N LEU A 12 1.47 -9.36 1.11
CA LEU A 12 0.71 -9.41 2.36
C LEU A 12 -0.51 -10.34 2.28
N GLY A 13 -0.76 -11.03 1.16
CA GLY A 13 -1.87 -11.97 1.01
C GLY A 13 -3.26 -11.32 1.14
N VAL A 14 -3.41 -10.07 0.69
CA VAL A 14 -4.68 -9.32 0.68
C VAL A 14 -5.10 -9.01 -0.76
N ARG A 15 -6.41 -8.92 -1.00
CA ARG A 15 -6.97 -8.76 -2.35
C ARG A 15 -7.29 -7.31 -2.74
N ASN A 16 -7.31 -6.40 -1.78
CA ASN A 16 -7.72 -5.02 -2.00
C ASN A 16 -7.11 -4.07 -0.95
N LEU A 17 -7.27 -2.76 -1.20
CA LEU A 17 -6.74 -1.69 -0.35
C LEU A 17 -7.31 -1.71 1.07
N ALA A 18 -8.60 -2.04 1.21
CA ALA A 18 -9.24 -2.13 2.53
C ALA A 18 -8.62 -3.25 3.38
N GLY A 19 -8.39 -4.42 2.78
CA GLY A 19 -7.72 -5.55 3.42
C GLY A 19 -6.27 -5.24 3.80
N TYR A 20 -5.54 -4.52 2.93
CA TYR A 20 -4.21 -4.01 3.25
C TYR A 20 -4.23 -3.12 4.49
N ASN A 21 -5.08 -2.08 4.48
CA ASN A 21 -5.17 -1.12 5.58
C ASN A 21 -5.61 -1.77 6.89
N LYS A 22 -6.53 -2.75 6.84
CA LYS A 22 -6.92 -3.54 8.01
C LYS A 22 -5.74 -4.29 8.64
N LYS A 23 -4.86 -4.91 7.84
CA LYS A 23 -3.66 -5.58 8.36
C LYS A 23 -2.69 -4.62 9.02
N ILE A 24 -2.51 -3.42 8.45
CA ILE A 24 -1.68 -2.38 9.06
C ILE A 24 -2.25 -1.96 10.42
N ASP A 25 -3.57 -1.73 10.51
CA ASP A 25 -4.23 -1.35 11.77
C ASP A 25 -4.14 -2.45 12.83
N GLU A 26 -4.34 -3.70 12.45
CA GLU A 26 -4.23 -4.85 13.36
C GLU A 26 -2.81 -4.99 13.93
N ALA A 27 -1.78 -4.72 13.12
CA ALA A 27 -0.40 -4.71 13.61
C ALA A 27 -0.13 -3.52 14.53
N ALA A 28 -0.57 -2.31 14.14
CA ALA A 28 -0.44 -1.11 14.96
C ALA A 28 -1.14 -1.26 16.32
N ALA A 29 -2.31 -1.90 16.36
CA ALA A 29 -3.04 -2.20 17.60
C ALA A 29 -2.30 -3.19 18.53
N ARG A 30 -1.38 -3.99 17.98
CA ARG A 30 -0.46 -4.86 18.74
C ARG A 30 0.88 -4.20 19.02
N GLU A 31 1.04 -2.91 18.72
CA GLU A 31 2.31 -2.18 18.78
C GLU A 31 3.41 -2.79 17.89
N GLU A 32 3.01 -3.58 16.88
CA GLU A 32 3.89 -4.21 15.91
C GLU A 32 3.94 -3.38 14.62
N LYS A 33 5.10 -3.37 13.97
CA LYS A 33 5.27 -2.75 12.65
C LYS A 33 5.52 -3.81 11.60
N ILE A 34 4.77 -3.74 10.49
CA ILE A 34 4.98 -4.63 9.35
C ILE A 34 6.13 -4.06 8.52
N PRO A 35 7.27 -4.76 8.37
CA PRO A 35 8.39 -4.26 7.57
C PRO A 35 8.05 -4.25 6.08
N ASN A 36 8.60 -3.31 5.32
CA ASN A 36 8.46 -3.27 3.87
C ASN A 36 9.26 -4.41 3.22
N PRO A 37 8.59 -5.41 2.58
CA PRO A 37 9.27 -6.54 1.96
C PRO A 37 10.07 -6.18 0.70
N PHE A 38 9.95 -4.95 0.21
CA PHE A 38 10.66 -4.44 -0.97
C PHE A 38 11.58 -3.25 -0.61
N SER A 39 11.98 -3.15 0.65
CA SER A 39 12.93 -2.13 1.10
C SER A 39 14.25 -2.24 0.34
N LEU A 40 14.87 -1.10 0.05
CA LEU A 40 16.23 -1.03 -0.49
C LEU A 40 17.30 -1.31 0.59
N THR A 41 16.92 -1.32 1.86
CA THR A 41 17.77 -1.64 3.02
C THR A 41 17.24 -2.91 3.71
N PRO A 42 17.56 -4.12 3.22
CA PRO A 42 17.01 -5.37 3.74
C PRO A 42 17.28 -5.63 5.23
N ASP A 43 18.40 -5.11 5.75
CA ASP A 43 18.79 -5.27 7.15
C ASP A 43 18.02 -4.33 8.11
N ALA A 44 17.42 -3.27 7.57
CA ALA A 44 16.64 -2.30 8.31
C ALA A 44 15.47 -1.79 7.45
N PRO A 45 14.48 -2.65 7.16
CA PRO A 45 13.38 -2.29 6.29
C PRO A 45 12.48 -1.25 6.95
N GLU A 46 12.14 -0.19 6.23
CA GLU A 46 11.16 0.79 6.69
C GLU A 46 9.79 0.14 6.91
N PRO A 47 9.04 0.54 7.95
CA PRO A 47 7.72 -0.01 8.19
C PRO A 47 6.73 0.44 7.12
N LEU A 48 5.73 -0.41 6.85
CA LEU A 48 4.60 -0.08 6.00
C LEU A 48 3.57 0.74 6.76
N ASP A 49 3.00 1.73 6.08
CA ASP A 49 1.92 2.57 6.58
C ASP A 49 0.62 2.35 5.80
N ARG A 50 -0.49 2.88 6.32
CA ARG A 50 -1.78 2.90 5.61
C ARG A 50 -1.62 3.59 4.26
N LEU A 51 -2.27 3.03 3.25
CA LEU A 51 -2.30 3.60 1.90
C LEU A 51 -3.62 4.36 1.69
N PRO A 52 -3.56 5.61 1.18
CA PRO A 52 -4.75 6.41 0.91
C PRO A 52 -5.45 5.94 -0.38
N THR A 53 -6.75 6.16 -0.49
CA THR A 53 -7.46 6.04 -1.77
C THR A 53 -7.01 7.17 -2.69
N ILE A 54 -6.64 6.84 -3.92
CA ILE A 54 -6.27 7.82 -4.94
C ILE A 54 -7.44 7.96 -5.92
N VAL A 55 -7.91 9.18 -6.11
CA VAL A 55 -8.93 9.54 -7.09
C VAL A 55 -8.27 10.45 -8.11
N ILE A 56 -8.38 10.10 -9.39
CA ILE A 56 -7.88 10.90 -10.50
C ILE A 56 -9.09 11.54 -11.16
N VAL A 57 -9.19 12.86 -11.11
CA VAL A 57 -10.25 13.65 -11.75
C VAL A 57 -9.66 14.29 -12.99
N ILE A 58 -10.32 14.08 -14.12
CA ILE A 58 -9.99 14.71 -15.39
C ILE A 58 -11.25 15.47 -15.78
N ASP A 59 -11.13 16.80 -15.89
CA ASP A 59 -12.27 17.67 -16.20
C ASP A 59 -12.82 17.38 -17.61
N GLU A 60 -11.90 17.24 -18.58
CA GLU A 60 -12.22 16.89 -19.96
C GLU A 60 -11.28 15.78 -20.45
N LEU A 61 -11.82 14.58 -20.72
CA LEU A 61 -11.02 13.44 -21.18
C LEU A 61 -10.59 13.60 -22.64
N ALA A 62 -11.36 14.33 -23.45
CA ALA A 62 -11.09 14.50 -24.87
C ALA A 62 -9.79 15.28 -25.15
N ASP A 63 -9.43 16.23 -24.28
CA ASP A 63 -8.21 17.04 -24.41
C ASP A 63 -6.91 16.24 -24.19
N LEU A 64 -7.01 15.02 -23.64
CA LEU A 64 -5.88 14.14 -23.35
C LEU A 64 -5.60 13.12 -24.46
N MET A 65 -6.50 12.94 -25.44
CA MET A 65 -6.39 11.95 -26.53
C MET A 65 -5.79 12.55 -27.80
#